data_AF-A0A3P7GJM7-F1
#
_entry.id   AF-A0A3P7GJM7-F1
#
_cell.length_a   1.000
_cell.length_b   1.000
_cell.length_c   1.000
_cell.angle_alpha   90.00
_cell.angle_beta   90.00
_cell.angle_gamma   90.00
#
_symmetry.space_group_name_H-M   'P 1'
#
loop_
_entity.id
_entity.type
_entity.pdbx_description
1 polymer ?
#
loop_
_entity_poly.entity_id
_entity_poly.type
_entity_poly.pdbx_seq_one_letter_code
_entity_poly.pdbx_strand_id
1 'polypeptide(L)'
;MMTALHLTDYEDLIDPAEIYSLLALSSCATRQFAVCSRAFIKLENLEAFTVDEKESYKKLAMKIFTKYSPKDTQMKKVECTSCYAQIQDYCQVCPSCDIKFSTCVVTGRPLLAKKFWLCPTCKHHAYEEEINLLQFCPLCHGKL
;
A
#
# COMPACT_ATOMS: atom_id res chain seq x y z
N MET A 1 -0.20 -1.39 6.08
CA MET A 1 0.09 -0.27 5.16
C MET A 1 0.12 -0.73 3.71
N MET A 2 0.98 -1.68 3.29
CA MET A 2 1.06 -2.11 1.89
C MET A 2 -0.28 -2.62 1.30
N THR A 3 -1.05 -3.41 2.04
CA THR A 3 -2.41 -3.81 1.60
C THR A 3 -3.32 -2.60 1.36
N ALA A 4 -3.25 -1.58 2.21
CA ALA A 4 -4.04 -0.36 2.06
C ALA A 4 -3.59 0.48 0.85
N LEU A 5 -2.32 0.39 0.44
CA LEU A 5 -1.87 1.02 -0.82
C LEU A 5 -2.52 0.36 -2.03
N HIS A 6 -2.84 -0.94 -2.01
CA HIS A 6 -3.56 -1.58 -3.13
C HIS A 6 -4.97 -1.06 -3.30
N LEU A 7 -5.59 -0.57 -2.22
CA LEU A 7 -6.93 -0.01 -2.27
C LEU A 7 -7.02 1.27 -3.12
N THR A 8 -5.91 1.99 -3.33
CA THR A 8 -5.91 3.19 -4.17
C THR A 8 -6.14 2.90 -5.66
N ASP A 9 -5.97 1.64 -6.09
CA ASP A 9 -6.30 1.21 -7.45
C ASP A 9 -7.81 0.96 -7.65
N TYR A 10 -8.62 1.06 -6.58
CA TYR A 10 -10.04 0.70 -6.56
C TYR A 10 -10.95 1.85 -6.10
N GLU A 11 -10.55 3.11 -6.37
CA GLU A 11 -11.35 4.30 -6.06
C GLU A 11 -12.71 4.34 -6.79
N ASP A 12 -12.86 3.57 -7.85
CA ASP A 12 -14.10 3.38 -8.61
C ASP A 12 -15.05 2.36 -7.95
N LEU A 13 -14.54 1.52 -7.04
CA LEU A 13 -15.29 0.46 -6.38
C LEU A 13 -15.50 0.69 -4.88
N ILE A 14 -14.57 1.39 -4.22
CA ILE A 14 -14.55 1.63 -2.78
C ILE A 14 -14.50 3.13 -2.54
N ASP A 15 -15.23 3.62 -1.53
CA ASP A 15 -15.25 5.04 -1.18
C ASP A 15 -13.81 5.55 -0.92
N PRO A 16 -13.34 6.56 -1.68
CA PRO A 16 -12.06 7.20 -1.45
C PRO A 16 -11.85 7.65 0.01
N ALA A 17 -12.90 8.06 0.72
CA ALA A 17 -12.81 8.40 2.14
C ALA A 17 -12.31 7.22 2.98
N GLU A 18 -12.84 6.01 2.75
CA GLU A 18 -12.43 4.80 3.45
C GLU A 18 -11.01 4.37 3.06
N ILE A 19 -10.71 4.38 1.76
CA ILE A 19 -9.38 4.04 1.22
C ILE A 19 -8.31 4.90 1.88
N TYR A 20 -8.46 6.22 1.80
CA TYR A 20 -7.43 7.14 2.25
C TYR A 20 -7.38 7.26 3.77
N SER A 21 -8.49 7.04 4.49
CA SER A 21 -8.48 6.94 5.95
C SER A 21 -7.70 5.72 6.44
N LEU A 22 -7.94 4.55 5.83
CA LEU A 22 -7.21 3.33 6.17
C LEU A 22 -5.72 3.43 5.80
N LEU A 23 -5.41 4.06 4.66
CA LEU A 23 -4.04 4.31 4.26
C LEU A 23 -3.34 5.29 5.22
N ALA A 24 -3.98 6.40 5.60
CA ALA A 24 -3.45 7.35 6.56
C ALA A 24 -3.20 6.72 7.94
N LEU A 25 -4.18 5.96 8.46
CA LEU A 25 -4.06 5.27 9.74
C LEU A 25 -2.93 4.23 9.72
N SER A 26 -2.93 3.35 8.73
CA SER A 26 -1.96 2.25 8.66
C SER A 26 -0.54 2.74 8.37
N SER A 27 -0.37 3.78 7.55
CA SER A 27 0.94 4.40 7.31
C SER A 27 1.47 5.16 8.51
N CYS A 28 0.61 5.85 9.26
CA CYS A 28 0.96 6.47 10.54
C CYS A 28 1.43 5.42 11.56
N ALA A 29 0.69 4.31 11.70
CA ALA A 29 1.05 3.21 12.59
C ALA A 29 2.41 2.58 12.24
N THR A 30 2.74 2.49 10.94
CA THR A 30 4.04 2.00 10.48
C THR A 30 5.13 3.08 10.37
N ARG A 31 4.85 4.33 10.78
CA ARG A 31 5.76 5.49 10.69
C ARG A 31 6.29 5.78 9.26
N GLN A 32 5.43 5.54 8.28
CA GLN A 32 5.63 5.87 6.87
C GLN A 32 4.95 7.20 6.58
N PHE A 33 5.51 8.29 7.13
CA PHE A 33 4.83 9.59 7.17
C PHE A 33 4.76 10.30 5.82
N ALA A 34 5.61 9.97 4.84
CA ALA A 34 5.45 10.52 3.49
C ALA A 34 4.22 9.90 2.81
N VAL A 35 3.97 8.60 3.00
CA VAL A 35 2.74 7.93 2.54
C VAL A 35 1.52 8.50 3.27
N CYS A 36 1.62 8.66 4.59
CA CYS A 36 0.56 9.24 5.42
C CYS A 36 0.19 10.65 4.96
N SER A 37 1.18 11.50 4.69
CA SER A 37 0.96 12.87 4.21
C SER A 37 0.23 12.90 2.87
N ARG A 38 0.60 12.03 1.92
CA ARG A 38 -0.14 11.93 0.64
C ARG A 38 -1.59 11.50 0.84
N ALA A 39 -1.85 10.58 1.78
CA ALA A 39 -3.22 10.17 2.10
C ALA A 39 -4.04 11.32 2.71
N PHE A 40 -3.45 12.12 3.61
CA PHE A 40 -4.11 13.32 4.15
C PHE A 40 -4.40 14.36 3.07
N ILE A 41 -3.45 14.61 2.15
CA ILE A 41 -3.69 15.52 1.01
C ILE A 41 -4.90 15.07 0.19
N LYS A 42 -5.06 13.75 -0.03
CA LYS A 42 -6.22 13.22 -0.72
C LYS A 42 -7.51 13.43 0.07
N LEU A 43 -7.53 13.09 1.36
CA LEU A 43 -8.68 13.30 2.25
C LEU A 43 -9.13 14.76 2.32
N GLU A 44 -8.19 15.70 2.42
CA GLU A 44 -8.47 17.14 2.50
C GLU A 44 -9.08 17.71 1.21
N ASN A 45 -8.86 17.03 0.08
CA ASN A 45 -9.34 17.43 -1.24
C ASN A 45 -10.56 16.63 -1.73
N LEU A 46 -11.10 15.70 -0.93
CA LEU A 46 -12.29 14.94 -1.33
C LEU A 46 -13.51 15.85 -1.50
N GLU A 47 -14.16 15.79 -2.67
CA GLU A 47 -15.32 16.64 -2.99
C GLU A 47 -16.56 16.29 -2.15
N ALA A 48 -16.69 15.03 -1.75
CA ALA A 48 -17.78 14.54 -0.92
C ALA A 48 -17.81 15.14 0.50
N PHE A 49 -16.68 15.68 0.99
CA PHE A 49 -16.59 16.23 2.34
C PHE A 49 -17.05 17.68 2.42
N THR A 50 -17.79 17.97 3.47
CA THR A 50 -18.12 19.33 3.91
C THR A 50 -16.87 20.13 4.30
N VAL A 51 -17.02 21.45 4.40
CA VAL A 51 -15.93 22.34 4.84
C VAL A 51 -15.44 21.95 6.24
N ASP A 52 -16.36 21.59 7.15
CA ASP A 52 -16.03 21.21 8.52
C ASP A 52 -15.26 19.88 8.59
N GLU A 53 -15.65 18.89 7.78
CA GLU A 53 -14.93 17.62 7.68
C GLU A 53 -13.51 17.83 7.14
N LYS A 54 -13.35 18.61 6.06
CA LYS A 54 -12.03 18.96 5.51
C LYS A 54 -11.15 19.63 6.56
N GLU A 55 -11.72 20.58 7.31
CA GLU A 55 -11.01 21.27 8.39
C GLU A 55 -10.64 20.33 9.54
N SER A 56 -11.46 19.32 9.83
CA SER A 56 -11.13 18.30 10.83
C SER A 56 -9.90 17.46 10.42
N TYR A 57 -9.81 17.08 9.15
CA TYR A 57 -8.64 16.36 8.61
C TYR A 57 -7.39 17.24 8.61
N LYS A 58 -7.50 18.52 8.22
CA LYS A 58 -6.38 19.48 8.30
C LYS A 58 -5.85 19.63 9.72
N LYS A 59 -6.74 19.77 10.71
CA LYS A 59 -6.36 19.84 12.13
C LYS A 59 -5.67 18.56 12.59
N LEU A 60 -6.14 17.40 12.17
CA LEU A 60 -5.52 16.12 12.49
C LEU A 60 -4.14 15.98 11.84
N ALA A 61 -4.00 16.33 10.55
CA ALA A 61 -2.75 16.35 9.82
C ALA A 61 -1.73 17.27 10.53
N MET A 62 -2.13 18.49 10.90
CA MET A 62 -1.27 19.43 11.64
C MET A 62 -0.77 18.84 12.96
N LYS A 63 -1.65 18.18 13.75
CA LYS A 63 -1.24 17.53 15.00
C LYS A 63 -0.20 16.43 14.78
N ILE A 64 -0.34 15.65 13.71
CA ILE A 64 0.59 14.57 13.37
C ILE A 64 1.92 15.17 12.87
N PHE A 65 1.88 16.05 11.87
CA PHE A 65 3.07 16.51 11.16
C PHE A 65 3.88 17.58 11.90
N THR A 66 3.30 18.24 12.91
CA THR A 66 4.05 19.07 13.87
C THR A 66 5.01 18.21 14.71
N LYS A 67 4.62 16.97 15.01
CA LYS A 67 5.43 16.03 15.80
C LYS A 67 6.34 15.16 14.93
N TYR A 68 5.88 14.80 13.73
CA TYR A 68 6.58 13.89 12.83
C TYR A 68 6.69 14.51 11.44
N SER A 69 7.91 14.80 10.99
CA SER A 69 8.11 15.31 9.62
C SER A 69 7.55 14.32 8.59
N PRO A 70 7.00 14.77 7.45
CA PRO A 70 6.43 13.92 6.39
C PRO A 70 7.52 13.20 5.58
N LYS A 71 8.31 12.40 6.28
CA LYS A 71 9.42 11.59 5.77
C LYS A 71 9.27 10.18 6.34
N ASP A 72 9.56 9.22 5.50
CA ASP A 72 9.50 7.82 5.88
C ASP A 72 10.69 7.47 6.78
N THR A 73 10.40 6.89 7.96
CA THR A 73 11.44 6.53 8.94
C THR A 73 12.13 5.21 8.60
N GLN A 74 11.42 4.29 7.95
CA GLN A 74 11.97 3.01 7.49
C GLN A 74 12.15 3.06 5.98
N MET A 75 13.37 3.40 5.55
CA MET A 75 13.77 3.40 4.14
C MET A 75 14.31 2.03 3.73
N LYS A 76 13.48 0.98 3.83
CA LYS A 76 13.85 -0.31 3.25
C LYS A 76 13.78 -0.17 1.74
N LYS A 77 14.95 -0.02 1.13
CA LYS A 77 15.09 0.03 -0.32
C LYS A 77 15.33 -1.37 -0.86
N VAL A 78 14.77 -1.60 -2.04
CA VAL A 78 14.87 -2.82 -2.82
C VAL A 78 15.16 -2.46 -4.27
N GLU A 79 15.71 -3.41 -5.01
CA GLU A 79 16.04 -3.22 -6.41
C GLU A 79 14.84 -3.55 -7.30
N CYS A 80 14.53 -2.67 -8.25
CA CYS A 80 13.55 -2.95 -9.29
C CYS A 80 14.01 -4.10 -10.19
N THR A 81 13.14 -5.08 -10.43
CA THR A 81 13.43 -6.25 -11.26
C THR A 81 13.56 -5.96 -12.76
N SER A 82 13.17 -4.77 -13.20
CA SER A 82 13.21 -4.36 -14.62
C SER A 82 14.33 -3.36 -14.91
N CYS A 83 14.40 -2.25 -14.18
CA CYS A 83 15.36 -1.17 -14.44
C CYS A 83 16.49 -1.08 -13.41
N TYR A 84 16.52 -1.94 -12.39
CA TYR A 84 17.54 -1.96 -11.33
C TYR A 84 17.64 -0.68 -10.47
N ALA A 85 16.67 0.23 -10.60
CA ALA A 85 16.57 1.40 -9.72
C ALA A 85 16.28 0.99 -8.28
N GLN A 86 16.80 1.75 -7.32
CA GLN A 86 16.53 1.58 -5.90
C GLN A 86 15.20 2.22 -5.53
N ILE A 87 14.20 1.40 -5.23
CA ILE A 87 12.82 1.79 -4.91
C ILE A 87 12.49 1.42 -3.47
N GLN A 88 11.39 1.97 -2.93
CA GLN A 88 10.92 1.56 -1.60
C GLN A 88 10.26 0.18 -1.66
N ASP A 89 10.38 -0.61 -0.59
CA ASP A 89 9.86 -1.97 -0.52
C ASP A 89 8.32 -2.08 -0.59
N TYR A 90 7.62 -0.96 -0.41
CA TYR A 90 6.17 -0.87 -0.55
C TYR A 90 5.71 -0.37 -1.93
N CYS A 91 6.63 -0.02 -2.86
CA CYS A 91 6.27 0.46 -4.19
C CYS A 91 5.56 -0.63 -4.99
N GLN A 92 4.34 -0.36 -5.45
CA GLN A 92 3.58 -1.24 -6.34
C GLN A 92 3.90 -0.98 -7.82
N VAL A 93 4.37 0.22 -8.11
CA VAL A 93 4.86 0.66 -9.42
C VAL A 93 6.24 1.25 -9.23
N CYS A 94 7.17 0.91 -10.12
CA CYS A 94 8.50 1.50 -10.10
C CYS A 94 8.43 2.98 -10.54
N PRO A 95 8.84 3.95 -9.69
CA PRO A 95 8.84 5.36 -10.08
C PRO A 95 9.87 5.73 -11.17
N SER A 96 10.73 4.77 -11.58
CA SER A 96 11.77 4.99 -12.58
C SER A 96 11.43 4.41 -13.95
N CYS A 97 10.60 3.37 -14.04
CA CYS A 97 10.31 2.68 -15.30
C CYS A 97 8.85 2.24 -15.45
N ASP A 98 7.98 2.65 -14.53
CA ASP A 98 6.53 2.43 -14.54
C ASP A 98 6.07 0.97 -14.60
N ILE A 99 6.97 0.01 -14.37
CA ILE A 99 6.58 -1.40 -14.25
C ILE A 99 5.74 -1.60 -12.98
N LYS A 100 4.59 -2.28 -13.13
CA LYS A 100 3.73 -2.70 -12.01
C LYS A 100 4.18 -4.07 -11.49
N PHE A 101 4.30 -4.20 -10.18
CA PHE A 101 4.66 -5.45 -9.51
C PHE A 101 3.42 -6.23 -9.11
N SER A 102 3.46 -7.57 -9.25
CA SER A 102 2.40 -8.43 -8.72
C SER A 102 2.37 -8.40 -7.19
N THR A 103 1.19 -8.50 -6.60
CA THR A 103 1.00 -8.51 -5.15
C THR A 103 1.07 -9.93 -4.60
N CYS A 104 1.83 -10.13 -3.51
CA CYS A 104 1.77 -11.37 -2.74
C CYS A 104 0.44 -11.48 -2.00
N VAL A 105 -0.40 -12.46 -2.33
CA VAL A 105 -1.72 -12.64 -1.69
C VAL A 105 -1.65 -12.93 -0.19
N VAL A 106 -0.51 -13.38 0.32
CA VAL A 106 -0.31 -13.65 1.74
C VAL A 106 0.01 -12.37 2.53
N THR A 107 0.85 -11.49 1.98
CA THR A 107 1.45 -10.38 2.74
C THR A 107 1.10 -8.99 2.23
N GLY A 108 0.53 -8.87 1.03
CA GLY A 108 0.31 -7.58 0.35
C GLY A 108 1.58 -6.92 -0.19
N ARG A 109 2.77 -7.52 0.01
CA ARG A 109 4.04 -7.00 -0.51
C ARG A 109 4.12 -7.11 -2.03
N PRO A 110 4.81 -6.18 -2.73
CA PRO A 110 5.15 -6.35 -4.13
C PRO A 110 6.12 -7.53 -4.30
N LEU A 111 5.88 -8.37 -5.30
CA LEU A 111 6.72 -9.51 -5.63
C LEU A 111 7.89 -9.05 -6.50
N LEU A 112 9.04 -8.87 -5.85
CA LEU A 112 10.31 -8.50 -6.49
C LEU A 112 11.28 -9.69 -6.64
N ALA A 113 10.82 -10.90 -6.29
CA ALA A 113 11.61 -12.11 -6.48
C ALA A 113 11.45 -12.67 -7.90
N LYS A 114 12.47 -13.38 -8.37
CA LYS A 114 12.44 -14.11 -9.65
C LYS A 114 11.54 -15.35 -9.61
N LYS A 115 11.33 -15.90 -8.41
CA LYS A 115 10.50 -17.08 -8.17
C LYS A 115 9.35 -16.69 -7.24
N PHE A 116 8.17 -17.20 -7.57
CA PHE A 116 6.95 -16.99 -6.81
C PHE A 116 6.02 -18.18 -7.08
N TRP A 117 5.19 -18.48 -6.11
CA TRP A 117 4.11 -19.45 -6.25
C TRP A 117 2.93 -18.82 -7.00
N LEU A 118 2.27 -19.62 -7.83
CA LEU A 118 1.06 -19.25 -8.56
C LEU A 118 -0.11 -20.14 -8.10
N CYS A 119 -1.20 -19.52 -7.65
CA CYS A 119 -2.39 -20.28 -7.26
C CYS A 119 -2.96 -21.03 -8.47
N PRO A 120 -3.17 -22.36 -8.38
CA PRO A 120 -3.72 -23.12 -9.51
C PRO A 120 -5.16 -22.72 -9.85
N THR A 121 -5.92 -22.20 -8.87
CA THR A 121 -7.32 -21.78 -9.03
C THR A 121 -7.42 -20.32 -9.50
N CYS A 122 -6.99 -19.35 -8.69
CA CYS A 122 -7.20 -17.93 -8.98
C CYS A 122 -6.06 -17.26 -9.75
N LYS A 123 -4.96 -17.97 -10.04
CA LYS A 123 -3.78 -17.46 -10.78
C LYS A 123 -3.12 -16.22 -10.16
N HIS A 124 -3.33 -15.98 -8.86
CA HIS A 124 -2.62 -14.94 -8.12
C HIS A 124 -1.33 -15.48 -7.50
N HIS A 125 -0.42 -14.57 -7.19
CA HIS A 125 0.95 -14.89 -6.83
C HIS A 125 1.21 -14.77 -5.33
N ALA A 126 2.16 -15.53 -4.81
CA ALA A 126 2.68 -15.39 -3.45
C ALA A 126 4.18 -15.72 -3.39
N TYR A 127 4.86 -15.25 -2.33
CA TYR A 127 6.19 -15.75 -1.98
C TYR A 127 6.09 -17.23 -1.60
N GLU A 128 6.99 -18.07 -2.12
CA GLU A 128 6.99 -19.52 -1.88
C GLU A 128 7.14 -19.82 -0.38
N GLU A 129 8.03 -19.10 0.28
CA GLU A 129 8.29 -19.21 1.72
C GLU A 129 7.09 -18.83 2.60
N GLU A 130 6.20 -17.97 2.13
CA GLU A 130 5.01 -17.52 2.89
C GLU A 130 3.81 -18.44 2.63
N ILE A 131 3.60 -18.84 1.36
CA ILE A 131 2.43 -19.66 1.00
C ILE A 131 2.56 -21.08 1.52
N ASN A 132 3.78 -21.62 1.63
CA ASN A 132 4.05 -22.96 2.16
C ASN A 132 3.67 -23.11 3.65
N LEU A 133 3.42 -22.00 4.36
CA LEU A 133 2.94 -21.99 5.74
C LEU A 133 1.41 -22.14 5.84
N LEU A 134 0.70 -22.06 4.72
CA LEU A 134 -0.75 -22.14 4.64
C LEU A 134 -1.19 -23.48 4.04
N GLN A 135 -2.47 -23.80 4.17
CA GLN A 135 -3.08 -24.98 3.54
C GLN A 135 -3.99 -24.62 2.37
N PHE A 136 -4.41 -23.36 2.30
CA PHE A 136 -5.33 -22.83 1.30
C PHE A 136 -4.84 -21.45 0.83
N CYS A 137 -5.19 -21.11 -0.41
CA CYS A 137 -4.96 -19.77 -0.95
C CYS A 137 -5.73 -18.74 -0.10
N PRO A 138 -5.08 -17.72 0.47
CA PRO A 138 -5.75 -16.73 1.33
C PRO A 138 -6.72 -15.83 0.56
N LEU A 139 -6.65 -15.83 -0.78
CA LEU A 139 -7.54 -15.04 -1.62
C LEU A 139 -8.78 -15.83 -2.06
N CYS A 140 -8.61 -17.03 -2.62
CA CYS A 140 -9.71 -17.80 -3.20
C CYS A 140 -10.11 -19.04 -2.40
N HIS A 141 -9.42 -19.32 -1.29
CA HIS A 141 -9.61 -20.50 -0.43
C HIS A 141 -9.44 -21.85 -1.15
N GLY A 142 -8.91 -21.84 -2.38
CA GLY A 142 -8.56 -23.05 -3.12
C GLY A 142 -7.39 -23.77 -2.44
N LYS A 143 -7.36 -25.10 -2.54
CA LYS A 143 -6.25 -25.92 -2.01
C LYS A 143 -4.95 -25.56 -2.73
N LEU A 144 -3.86 -25.50 -1.96
CA LEU A 144 -2.51 -25.27 -2.50
C LEU A 144 -1.99 -26.48 -3.28
#